data_AF-A0A936SFN8-F1
#
_entry.id   AF-A0A936SFN8-F1
#
_cell.length_a   1.000
_cell.length_b   1.000
_cell.length_c   1.000
_cell.angle_alpha   90.00
_cell.angle_beta   90.00
_cell.angle_gamma   90.00
#
_symmetry.space_group_name_H-M   'P 1'
#
loop_
_entity.id
_entity.type
_entity.pdbx_description
1 polymer ?
#
loop_
_entity_poly.entity_id
_entity_poly.type
_entity_poly.pdbx_seq_one_letter_code
_entity_poly.pdbx_strand_id
1 'polypeptide(L)'
;MTNIFELTTRPDEKLFFSQGDTNDPRMGEIVRFDPEHYQSSEIVILGCPEDEGVIRNRGRKGTSEAPAAIRDQFYRLTTFNIKKRIFDLGNTVIGSTLEETHDTHAEIVKQVLRDGKRLIVLGGGNDISYPDGLAMAEVFGPEWWIGVNVDSHLDVRLAEQRNSGTQYRQLLDEGHLLPTYFYEVGFQSHFCSPVYYEYIRDRHIHRISLELLRSRADADVELKDMIREKFIGHSSSLNTFFGFDMDVVRAADAPEPQHHLLSDSEPANLSRWSSTQHRWPIRVSSNLLRSIPNTMWTTARRV
;
A
#
# COMPACT_ATOMS: atom_id res chain seq x y z
N MET A 1 25.50 -11.68 4.08
CA MET A 1 24.10 -11.52 3.69
C MET A 1 23.27 -11.93 4.87
N THR A 2 22.41 -11.03 5.36
CA THR A 2 21.49 -11.31 6.45
C THR A 2 20.50 -12.38 6.00
N ASN A 3 20.28 -13.41 6.82
CA ASN A 3 19.29 -14.42 6.52
C ASN A 3 17.90 -13.82 6.75
N ILE A 4 17.19 -13.44 5.68
CA ILE A 4 15.86 -12.80 5.79
C ILE A 4 14.86 -13.65 6.57
N PHE A 5 15.04 -14.97 6.60
CA PHE A 5 14.17 -15.88 7.36
C PHE A 5 14.32 -15.71 8.87
N GLU A 6 15.45 -15.20 9.36
CA GLU A 6 15.66 -14.88 10.80
C GLU A 6 15.01 -13.56 11.19
N LEU A 7 14.80 -12.66 10.23
CA LEU A 7 14.12 -11.37 10.43
C LEU A 7 12.60 -11.49 10.31
N THR A 8 12.09 -12.70 10.04
CA THR A 8 10.67 -12.94 9.80
C THR A 8 10.14 -14.11 10.62
N THR A 9 8.89 -14.01 11.04
CA THR A 9 8.10 -15.14 11.51
C THR A 9 7.40 -15.77 10.31
N ARG A 10 7.48 -17.11 10.18
CA ARG A 10 6.82 -17.84 9.08
C ARG A 10 5.30 -17.63 9.15
N PRO A 11 4.59 -17.62 8.00
CA PRO A 11 3.14 -17.43 7.99
C PRO A 11 2.43 -18.61 8.68
N ASP A 12 1.28 -18.34 9.32
CA ASP A 12 0.45 -19.40 9.90
C ASP A 12 -0.14 -20.27 8.78
N GLU A 13 0.23 -21.55 8.76
CA GLU A 13 -0.23 -22.53 7.77
C GLU A 13 -1.75 -22.65 7.71
N LYS A 14 -2.45 -22.36 8.81
CA LYS A 14 -3.94 -22.40 8.87
C LYS A 14 -4.60 -21.37 7.96
N LEU A 15 -3.88 -20.31 7.57
CA LEU A 15 -4.41 -19.28 6.67
C LEU A 15 -4.44 -19.76 5.21
N PHE A 16 -3.64 -20.76 4.84
CA PHE A 16 -3.52 -21.26 3.47
C PHE A 16 -4.73 -22.13 3.11
N PHE A 17 -5.84 -21.47 2.77
CA PHE A 17 -7.07 -22.13 2.39
C PHE A 17 -6.88 -23.02 1.15
N SER A 18 -7.34 -24.27 1.27
CA SER A 18 -7.46 -25.24 0.19
C SER A 18 -8.92 -25.64 0.05
N GLN A 19 -9.42 -25.66 -1.19
CA GLN A 19 -10.75 -26.20 -1.48
C GLN A 19 -10.70 -27.71 -1.70
N GLY A 20 -9.54 -28.25 -2.11
CA GLY A 20 -9.39 -29.66 -2.44
C GLY A 20 -10.03 -30.07 -3.78
N ASP A 21 -10.54 -29.11 -4.55
CA ASP A 21 -11.04 -29.33 -5.92
C ASP A 21 -9.96 -28.92 -6.93
N THR A 22 -9.42 -29.91 -7.65
CA THR A 22 -8.39 -29.69 -8.67
C THR A 22 -8.84 -28.78 -9.83
N ASN A 23 -10.16 -28.61 -10.02
CA ASN A 23 -10.71 -27.73 -11.06
C ASN A 23 -10.96 -26.30 -10.56
N ASP A 24 -10.88 -26.05 -9.25
CA ASP A 24 -11.10 -24.75 -8.63
C ASP A 24 -9.96 -24.38 -7.67
N PRO A 25 -8.72 -24.27 -8.18
CA PRO A 25 -7.56 -24.01 -7.35
C PRO A 25 -7.62 -22.63 -6.69
N ARG A 26 -7.26 -22.61 -5.41
CA ARG A 26 -7.25 -21.43 -4.55
C ARG A 26 -5.86 -20.85 -4.40
N MET A 27 -5.78 -19.55 -4.10
CA MET A 27 -4.51 -18.87 -3.86
C MET A 27 -3.69 -19.57 -2.77
N GLY A 28 -4.32 -20.06 -1.68
CA GLY A 28 -3.65 -20.80 -0.62
C GLY A 28 -2.98 -22.10 -1.07
N GLU A 29 -3.40 -22.69 -2.20
CA GLU A 29 -2.82 -23.92 -2.75
C GLU A 29 -1.61 -23.65 -3.66
N ILE A 30 -1.49 -22.43 -4.21
CA ILE A 30 -0.42 -22.06 -5.15
C ILE A 30 0.67 -21.19 -4.52
N VAL A 31 0.35 -20.44 -3.46
CA VAL A 31 1.35 -19.66 -2.72
C VAL A 31 2.21 -20.63 -1.92
N ARG A 32 3.54 -20.45 -2.02
CA ARG A 32 4.51 -21.27 -1.31
C ARG A 32 5.08 -20.52 -0.13
N PHE A 33 5.47 -21.24 0.93
CA PHE A 33 6.09 -20.65 2.12
C PHE A 33 7.28 -21.48 2.63
N ASP A 34 7.61 -22.62 2.05
CA ASP A 34 8.85 -23.33 2.40
C ASP A 34 10.08 -22.59 1.83
N PRO A 35 11.12 -22.32 2.63
CA PRO A 35 12.28 -21.51 2.21
C PRO A 35 12.93 -21.93 0.88
N GLU A 36 12.89 -23.22 0.54
CA GLU A 36 13.40 -23.75 -0.74
C GLU A 36 12.73 -23.13 -1.98
N HIS A 37 11.49 -22.65 -1.85
CA HIS A 37 10.76 -22.04 -2.94
C HIS A 37 11.08 -20.55 -3.16
N TYR A 38 11.69 -19.88 -2.17
CA TYR A 38 11.98 -18.44 -2.22
C TYR A 38 12.80 -18.06 -3.46
N GLN A 39 13.88 -18.78 -3.74
CA GLN A 39 14.78 -18.43 -4.84
C GLN A 39 14.05 -18.40 -6.19
N SER A 40 13.17 -19.37 -6.42
CA SER A 40 12.40 -19.49 -7.66
C SER A 40 11.26 -18.48 -7.78
N SER A 41 10.82 -17.86 -6.68
CA SER A 41 9.67 -16.95 -6.66
C SER A 41 9.91 -15.65 -7.41
N GLU A 42 8.83 -15.10 -7.98
CA GLU A 42 8.82 -13.82 -8.71
C GLU A 42 8.17 -12.70 -7.89
N ILE A 43 7.23 -13.07 -7.01
CA ILE A 43 6.50 -12.17 -6.13
C ILE A 43 6.65 -12.68 -4.70
N VAL A 44 6.97 -11.79 -3.78
CA VAL A 44 7.06 -12.05 -2.35
C VAL A 44 5.95 -11.28 -1.64
N ILE A 45 5.26 -11.95 -0.72
CA ILE A 45 4.33 -11.33 0.22
C ILE A 45 5.05 -11.21 1.56
N LEU A 46 5.02 -10.03 2.17
CA LEU A 46 5.56 -9.75 3.50
C LEU A 46 4.48 -9.05 4.32
N GLY A 47 4.27 -9.46 5.56
CA GLY A 47 3.42 -8.74 6.50
C GLY A 47 4.23 -7.89 7.48
N CYS A 48 3.63 -6.82 7.99
CA CYS A 48 4.15 -6.04 9.11
C CYS A 48 3.02 -5.84 10.14
N PRO A 49 2.85 -6.75 11.11
CA PRO A 49 1.73 -6.72 12.06
C PRO A 49 1.98 -5.70 13.19
N GLU A 50 1.98 -4.41 12.85
CA GLU A 50 2.30 -3.31 13.79
C GLU A 50 1.28 -2.17 13.78
N ASP A 51 1.03 -1.55 14.94
CA ASP A 51 0.08 -0.44 15.10
C ASP A 51 0.57 0.75 15.96
N GLU A 52 1.81 0.70 16.48
CA GLU A 52 2.43 1.77 17.26
C GLU A 52 2.48 3.10 16.50
N GLY A 53 2.81 3.09 15.20
CA GLY A 53 2.78 4.31 14.38
C GLY A 53 1.37 4.92 14.26
N VAL A 54 0.32 4.09 14.24
CA VAL A 54 -1.07 4.54 14.28
C VAL A 54 -1.41 5.13 15.65
N ILE A 55 -1.02 4.45 16.72
CA ILE A 55 -1.24 4.89 18.11
C ILE A 55 -0.54 6.24 18.37
N ARG A 56 0.72 6.41 17.95
CA ARG A 56 1.47 7.67 18.05
C ARG A 56 0.80 8.81 17.30
N ASN A 57 0.11 8.52 16.20
CA ASN A 57 -0.67 9.49 15.42
C ASN A 57 -2.12 9.65 15.94
N ARG A 58 -2.45 9.07 17.11
CA ARG A 58 -3.79 9.11 17.76
C ARG A 58 -4.88 8.40 16.96
N GLY A 59 -4.50 7.47 16.09
CA GLY A 59 -5.42 6.58 15.40
C GLY A 59 -5.89 5.43 16.28
N ARG A 60 -6.73 4.56 15.71
CA ARG A 60 -7.27 3.39 16.40
C ARG A 60 -6.33 2.20 16.29
N LYS A 61 -6.16 1.46 17.39
CA LYS A 61 -5.44 0.19 17.41
C LYS A 61 -6.16 -0.85 16.55
N GLY A 62 -5.40 -1.78 15.96
CA GLY A 62 -5.95 -2.94 15.25
C GLY A 62 -5.32 -3.20 13.88
N THR A 63 -4.52 -2.26 13.35
CA THR A 63 -3.83 -2.47 12.07
C THR A 63 -2.82 -3.62 12.15
N SER A 64 -2.32 -3.96 13.34
CA SER A 64 -1.47 -5.14 13.56
C SER A 64 -2.15 -6.48 13.17
N GLU A 65 -3.48 -6.54 13.16
CA GLU A 65 -4.24 -7.74 12.75
C GLU A 65 -4.42 -7.86 11.22
N ALA A 66 -4.20 -6.77 10.47
CA ALA A 66 -4.46 -6.70 9.04
C ALA A 66 -3.69 -7.75 8.22
N PRO A 67 -2.39 -8.05 8.46
CA PRO A 67 -1.68 -9.03 7.66
C PRO A 67 -2.30 -10.44 7.74
N ALA A 68 -2.88 -10.82 8.88
CA ALA A 68 -3.55 -12.12 9.03
C ALA A 68 -4.94 -12.10 8.38
N ALA A 69 -5.73 -11.04 8.61
CA ALA A 69 -7.06 -10.88 8.03
C ALA A 69 -7.02 -10.82 6.49
N ILE A 70 -6.05 -10.10 5.93
CA ILE A 70 -5.86 -10.03 4.46
C ILE A 70 -5.49 -11.41 3.92
N ARG A 71 -4.58 -12.15 4.56
CA ARG A 71 -4.20 -13.51 4.12
C ARG A 71 -5.37 -14.47 4.14
N ASP A 72 -6.16 -14.52 5.22
CA ASP A 72 -7.33 -15.40 5.32
C ASP A 72 -8.30 -15.18 4.15
N GLN A 73 -8.47 -13.93 3.73
CA GLN A 73 -9.37 -13.56 2.64
C GLN A 73 -8.72 -13.76 1.25
N PHE A 74 -7.45 -13.36 1.09
CA PHE A 74 -6.69 -13.48 -0.15
C PHE A 74 -6.48 -14.94 -0.56
N TYR A 75 -6.15 -15.82 0.40
CA TYR A 75 -5.89 -17.24 0.11
C TYR A 75 -7.12 -18.04 -0.31
N ARG A 76 -8.33 -17.49 -0.10
CA ARG A 76 -9.60 -18.06 -0.60
C ARG A 76 -9.94 -17.68 -2.04
N LEU A 77 -9.20 -16.73 -2.63
CA LEU A 77 -9.46 -16.30 -4.00
C LEU A 77 -9.11 -17.40 -5.01
N THR A 78 -9.82 -17.39 -6.14
CA THR A 78 -9.53 -18.24 -7.30
C THR A 78 -8.29 -17.73 -8.03
N THR A 79 -7.53 -18.63 -8.64
CA THR A 79 -6.23 -18.33 -9.28
C THR A 79 -6.32 -17.90 -10.76
N PHE A 80 -7.49 -17.44 -11.22
CA PHE A 80 -7.72 -17.12 -12.64
C PHE A 80 -6.64 -16.21 -13.22
N ASN A 81 -5.93 -16.69 -14.25
CA ASN A 81 -4.80 -16.02 -14.92
C ASN A 81 -3.56 -15.70 -14.07
N ILE A 82 -3.43 -16.26 -12.87
CA ILE A 82 -2.21 -16.13 -12.07
C ILE A 82 -1.15 -17.14 -12.57
N LYS A 83 -0.14 -16.63 -13.26
CA LYS A 83 0.98 -17.44 -13.81
C LYS A 83 2.31 -17.22 -13.08
N LYS A 84 2.30 -16.44 -12.00
CA LYS A 84 3.50 -16.05 -11.26
C LYS A 84 3.72 -16.95 -10.06
N ARG A 85 4.98 -17.27 -9.77
CA ARG A 85 5.36 -17.98 -8.55
C ARG A 85 5.37 -16.99 -7.38
N ILE A 86 4.48 -17.20 -6.44
CA ILE A 86 4.27 -16.33 -5.29
C ILE A 86 4.79 -17.03 -4.05
N PHE A 87 5.57 -16.31 -3.25
CA PHE A 87 6.11 -16.79 -1.99
C PHE A 87 5.63 -15.90 -0.84
N ASP A 88 5.03 -16.48 0.19
CA ASP A 88 4.75 -15.77 1.43
C ASP A 88 5.95 -15.89 2.37
N LEU A 89 6.64 -14.77 2.58
CA LEU A 89 7.78 -14.68 3.47
C LEU A 89 7.35 -14.66 4.94
N GLY A 90 6.07 -14.42 5.23
CA GLY A 90 5.55 -14.32 6.59
C GLY A 90 5.54 -12.88 7.07
N ASN A 91 5.77 -12.66 8.36
CA ASN A 91 5.69 -11.34 8.97
C ASN A 91 7.07 -10.88 9.44
N THR A 92 7.32 -9.57 9.30
CA THR A 92 8.45 -8.89 9.93
C THR A 92 8.45 -9.15 11.44
N VAL A 93 9.62 -9.47 12.00
CA VAL A 93 9.78 -9.53 13.46
C VAL A 93 9.68 -8.11 14.02
N ILE A 94 8.79 -7.92 14.99
CA ILE A 94 8.57 -6.63 15.63
C ILE A 94 9.65 -6.40 16.70
N GLY A 95 10.31 -5.24 16.61
CA GLY A 95 11.35 -4.81 17.55
C GLY A 95 10.77 -4.27 18.86
N SER A 96 11.64 -3.82 19.76
CA SER A 96 11.21 -3.18 21.01
C SER A 96 10.70 -1.76 20.82
N THR A 97 11.04 -1.15 19.69
CA THR A 97 10.57 0.16 19.25
C THR A 97 10.04 0.11 17.81
N LEU A 98 9.25 1.12 17.43
CA LEU A 98 8.80 1.30 16.04
C LEU A 98 10.00 1.43 15.09
N GLU A 99 11.02 2.16 15.52
CA GLU A 99 12.24 2.40 14.77
C GLU A 99 13.03 1.10 14.52
N GLU A 100 13.20 0.24 15.53
CA GLU A 100 13.83 -1.08 15.35
C GLU A 100 13.02 -1.99 14.41
N THR A 101 11.68 -1.90 14.48
CA THR A 101 10.79 -2.62 13.55
C THR A 101 11.00 -2.12 12.12
N HIS A 102 11.12 -0.80 11.93
CA HIS A 102 11.38 -0.20 10.62
C HIS A 102 12.75 -0.61 10.07
N ASP A 103 13.79 -0.65 10.90
CA ASP A 103 15.13 -1.07 10.49
C ASP A 103 15.12 -2.54 10.02
N THR A 104 14.44 -3.41 10.79
CA THR A 104 14.24 -4.82 10.44
C THR A 104 13.46 -4.96 9.14
N HIS A 105 12.37 -4.21 8.99
CA HIS A 105 11.54 -4.21 7.79
C HIS A 105 12.33 -3.77 6.55
N ALA A 106 13.06 -2.66 6.66
CA ALA A 106 13.87 -2.11 5.59
C ALA A 106 14.94 -3.13 5.13
N GLU A 107 15.59 -3.85 6.03
CA GLU A 107 16.58 -4.87 5.65
C GLU A 107 15.96 -6.02 4.86
N ILE A 108 14.76 -6.48 5.24
CA ILE A 108 14.02 -7.51 4.49
C ILE A 108 13.66 -6.99 3.10
N VAL A 109 13.06 -5.79 3.02
CA VAL A 109 12.64 -5.18 1.75
C VAL A 109 13.84 -5.02 0.82
N LYS A 110 14.98 -4.49 1.33
CA LYS A 110 16.21 -4.34 0.56
C LYS A 110 16.71 -5.65 -0.03
N GLN A 111 16.71 -6.73 0.74
CA GLN A 111 17.15 -8.03 0.25
C GLN A 111 16.19 -8.56 -0.83
N VAL A 112 14.88 -8.48 -0.62
CA VAL A 112 13.89 -8.92 -1.62
C VAL A 112 14.03 -8.15 -2.95
N LEU A 113 14.25 -6.83 -2.87
CA LEU A 113 14.48 -5.99 -4.05
C LEU A 113 15.80 -6.33 -4.76
N ARG A 114 16.89 -6.55 -4.01
CA ARG A 114 18.19 -6.98 -4.56
C ARG A 114 18.12 -8.34 -5.25
N ASP A 115 17.25 -9.23 -4.77
CA ASP A 115 16.98 -10.52 -5.40
C ASP A 115 16.14 -10.41 -6.70
N GLY A 116 15.80 -9.18 -7.13
CA GLY A 116 15.05 -8.90 -8.35
C GLY A 116 13.58 -9.32 -8.27
N LYS A 117 13.05 -9.48 -7.05
CA LYS A 117 11.69 -9.91 -6.79
C LYS A 117 10.76 -8.72 -6.64
N ARG A 118 9.47 -8.92 -6.95
CA ARG A 118 8.42 -7.94 -6.65
C ARG A 118 7.92 -8.16 -5.24
N LEU A 119 7.63 -7.10 -4.52
CA LEU A 119 7.19 -7.17 -3.14
C LEU A 119 5.76 -6.65 -2.99
N ILE A 120 4.97 -7.40 -2.24
CA ILE A 120 3.65 -7.00 -1.74
C ILE A 120 3.78 -6.95 -0.22
N VAL A 121 3.65 -5.74 0.35
CA VAL A 121 3.63 -5.55 1.80
C VAL A 121 2.19 -5.46 2.28
N LEU A 122 1.84 -6.35 3.20
CA LEU A 122 0.58 -6.35 3.94
C LEU A 122 0.84 -5.60 5.24
N GLY A 123 0.36 -4.37 5.29
CA GLY A 123 0.67 -3.49 6.39
C GLY A 123 -0.03 -3.84 7.69
N GLY A 124 0.45 -3.13 8.71
CA GLY A 124 -0.38 -2.51 9.72
C GLY A 124 -0.51 -1.02 9.39
N GLY A 125 0.07 -0.13 10.20
CA GLY A 125 -0.01 1.32 9.97
C GLY A 125 0.66 1.82 8.68
N ASN A 126 0.30 3.02 8.20
CA ASN A 126 0.87 3.60 6.98
C ASN A 126 2.36 4.02 7.15
N ASP A 127 2.84 4.08 8.40
CA ASP A 127 4.24 4.35 8.77
C ASP A 127 5.24 3.38 8.11
N ILE A 128 4.82 2.16 7.79
CA ILE A 128 5.64 1.16 7.09
C ILE A 128 6.08 1.62 5.69
N SER A 129 5.44 2.64 5.11
CA SER A 129 5.87 3.19 3.83
C SER A 129 7.22 3.91 3.94
N TYR A 130 7.64 4.31 5.15
CA TYR A 130 8.98 4.85 5.38
C TYR A 130 10.08 3.79 5.14
N PRO A 131 10.11 2.64 5.85
CA PRO A 131 11.15 1.65 5.61
C PRO A 131 11.09 1.06 4.20
N ASP A 132 9.90 0.96 3.59
CA ASP A 132 9.76 0.60 2.17
C ASP A 132 10.46 1.59 1.25
N GLY A 133 10.17 2.89 1.40
CA GLY A 133 10.79 3.95 0.60
C GLY A 133 12.30 4.09 0.83
N LEU A 134 12.75 3.92 2.08
CA LEU A 134 14.18 3.89 2.42
C LEU A 134 14.88 2.73 1.69
N ALA A 135 14.27 1.54 1.68
CA ALA A 135 14.80 0.39 0.96
C ALA A 135 14.86 0.62 -0.55
N MET A 136 13.85 1.26 -1.15
CA MET A 136 13.86 1.66 -2.56
C MET A 136 15.05 2.60 -2.86
N ALA A 137 15.25 3.61 -2.01
CA ALA A 137 16.35 4.57 -2.15
C ALA A 137 17.73 3.92 -1.98
N GLU A 138 17.91 3.02 -1.02
CA GLU A 138 19.19 2.34 -0.78
C GLU A 138 19.54 1.31 -1.87
N VAL A 139 18.53 0.67 -2.50
CA VAL A 139 18.76 -0.35 -3.53
C VAL A 139 18.95 0.28 -4.92
N PHE A 140 18.15 1.27 -5.27
CA PHE A 140 18.13 1.84 -6.61
C PHE A 140 18.80 3.22 -6.71
N GLY A 141 18.86 3.98 -5.61
CA GLY A 141 19.20 5.39 -5.59
C GLY A 141 17.95 6.28 -5.66
N PRO A 142 17.94 7.47 -5.01
CA PRO A 142 16.77 8.33 -4.91
C PRO A 142 16.27 8.88 -6.27
N GLU A 143 17.11 8.87 -7.30
CA GLU A 143 16.74 9.26 -8.67
C GLU A 143 16.09 8.14 -9.49
N TRP A 144 16.11 6.90 -9.01
CA TRP A 144 15.79 5.70 -9.79
C TRP A 144 14.50 5.00 -9.37
N TRP A 145 13.66 5.68 -8.60
CA TRP A 145 12.34 5.19 -8.22
C TRP A 145 11.30 6.30 -8.11
N ILE A 146 10.04 5.91 -8.23
CA ILE A 146 8.88 6.76 -7.98
C ILE A 146 8.08 6.26 -6.79
N GLY A 147 7.63 7.20 -5.97
CA GLY A 147 6.69 6.94 -4.88
C GLY A 147 5.29 7.42 -5.27
N VAL A 148 4.29 6.58 -5.07
CA VAL A 148 2.88 6.95 -5.22
C VAL A 148 2.18 6.72 -3.89
N ASN A 149 1.63 7.78 -3.30
CA ASN A 149 0.73 7.68 -2.17
C ASN A 149 -0.72 7.75 -2.66
N VAL A 150 -1.49 6.70 -2.44
CA VAL A 150 -2.94 6.68 -2.70
C VAL A 150 -3.65 6.67 -1.36
N ASP A 151 -4.11 7.85 -0.94
CA ASP A 151 -4.47 8.12 0.45
C ASP A 151 -5.49 9.27 0.54
N SER A 152 -6.31 9.29 1.59
CA SER A 152 -7.20 10.42 1.87
C SER A 152 -6.48 11.59 2.58
N HIS A 153 -5.36 11.30 3.24
CA HIS A 153 -4.44 12.22 3.90
C HIS A 153 -3.19 12.48 3.04
N LEU A 154 -2.33 13.41 3.48
CA LEU A 154 -1.07 13.73 2.77
C LEU A 154 0.16 13.04 3.36
N ASP A 155 0.07 12.61 4.63
CA ASP A 155 1.13 11.91 5.35
C ASP A 155 2.54 12.51 5.29
N VAL A 156 2.55 13.85 5.34
CA VAL A 156 3.74 14.70 5.45
C VAL A 156 3.76 15.51 6.76
N ARG A 157 3.23 14.93 7.85
CA ARG A 157 3.18 15.59 9.16
C ARG A 157 4.60 15.85 9.68
N LEU A 158 4.76 16.98 10.36
CA LEU A 158 5.95 17.24 11.19
C LEU A 158 5.63 16.80 12.61
N ALA A 159 6.39 15.85 13.14
CA ALA A 159 6.28 15.38 14.51
C ALA A 159 7.67 15.04 15.07
N GLU A 160 7.82 15.09 16.40
CA GLU A 160 9.07 14.72 17.07
C GLU A 160 9.38 13.22 16.95
N GLN A 161 8.34 12.39 16.96
CA GLN A 161 8.45 10.94 16.83
C GLN A 161 7.80 10.48 15.54
N ARG A 162 8.40 9.45 14.92
CA ARG A 162 7.83 8.77 13.76
C ARG A 162 6.46 8.20 14.10
N ASN A 163 5.52 8.38 13.18
CA ASN A 163 4.17 7.84 13.27
C ASN A 163 3.57 7.63 11.87
N SER A 164 2.33 7.13 11.81
CA SER A 164 1.61 6.78 10.57
C SER A 164 1.30 7.94 9.62
N GLY A 165 1.60 9.19 10.00
CA GLY A 165 1.43 10.35 9.11
C GLY A 165 2.73 11.10 8.81
N THR A 166 3.92 10.56 9.14
CA THR A 166 5.22 11.25 8.94
C THR A 166 6.06 10.69 7.79
N GLN A 167 5.75 9.49 7.32
CA GLN A 167 6.59 8.67 6.46
C GLN A 167 7.08 9.38 5.20
N TYR A 168 6.20 10.06 4.45
CA TYR A 168 6.61 10.71 3.21
C TYR A 168 7.39 11.99 3.47
N ARG A 169 7.08 12.72 4.54
CA ARG A 169 7.91 13.87 4.94
C ARG A 169 9.31 13.45 5.32
N GLN A 170 9.46 12.36 6.06
CA GLN A 170 10.77 11.83 6.41
C GLN A 170 11.55 11.44 5.15
N LEU A 171 10.93 10.67 4.24
CA LEU A 171 11.55 10.31 2.96
C LEU A 171 11.97 11.52 2.12
N LEU A 172 11.14 12.56 2.08
CA LEU A 172 11.41 13.79 1.32
C LEU A 172 12.48 14.66 1.97
N ASP A 173 12.39 14.91 3.27
CA ASP A 173 13.32 15.79 4.00
C ASP A 173 14.71 15.13 4.16
N GLU A 174 14.79 13.80 4.21
CA GLU A 174 16.05 13.04 4.26
C GLU A 174 16.65 12.75 2.86
N GLY A 175 15.94 13.10 1.78
CA GLY A 175 16.42 12.95 0.40
C GLY A 175 16.35 11.53 -0.15
N HIS A 176 15.61 10.62 0.50
CA HIS A 176 15.37 9.26 0.03
C HIS A 176 14.34 9.22 -1.11
N LEU A 177 13.40 10.17 -1.13
CA LEU A 177 12.43 10.36 -2.20
C LEU A 177 12.53 11.79 -2.73
N LEU A 178 12.70 11.95 -4.03
CA LEU A 178 12.76 13.28 -4.64
C LEU A 178 11.34 13.78 -4.97
N PRO A 179 11.02 15.07 -4.71
CA PRO A 179 9.68 15.63 -5.00
C PRO A 179 9.20 15.41 -6.44
N THR A 180 10.10 15.49 -7.42
CA THR A 180 9.80 15.24 -8.84
C THR A 180 9.30 13.82 -9.12
N TYR A 181 9.64 12.86 -8.26
CA TYR A 181 9.29 11.45 -8.39
C TYR A 181 8.20 11.00 -7.40
N PHE A 182 7.60 11.95 -6.66
CA PHE A 182 6.52 11.66 -5.73
C PHE A 182 5.15 12.10 -6.28
N TYR A 183 4.17 11.22 -6.17
CA TYR A 183 2.79 11.42 -6.60
C TYR A 183 1.83 11.19 -5.44
N GLU A 184 1.15 12.24 -5.03
CA GLU A 184 0.11 12.26 -3.99
C GLU A 184 -1.27 12.19 -4.65
N VAL A 185 -2.04 11.12 -4.42
CA VAL A 185 -3.26 10.84 -5.18
C VAL A 185 -4.42 10.48 -4.25
N GLY A 186 -5.56 11.12 -4.44
CA GLY A 186 -6.79 10.78 -3.72
C GLY A 186 -7.03 11.57 -2.44
N PHE A 187 -6.09 12.43 -2.03
CA PHE A 187 -6.24 13.22 -0.81
C PHE A 187 -7.51 14.08 -0.85
N GLN A 188 -8.14 14.28 0.30
CA GLN A 188 -9.38 15.03 0.41
C GLN A 188 -9.11 16.32 1.16
N SER A 189 -9.49 17.45 0.56
CA SER A 189 -9.07 18.77 1.07
C SER A 189 -9.51 19.02 2.52
N HIS A 190 -10.61 18.41 2.95
CA HIS A 190 -11.17 18.54 4.31
C HIS A 190 -10.44 17.70 5.37
N PHE A 191 -9.59 16.75 4.97
CA PHE A 191 -8.72 15.98 5.87
C PHE A 191 -7.30 16.55 5.94
N CYS A 192 -6.96 17.51 5.08
CA CYS A 192 -5.62 18.05 4.95
C CYS A 192 -5.46 19.39 5.68
N SER A 193 -4.42 19.51 6.49
CA SER A 193 -4.00 20.81 7.02
C SER A 193 -3.45 21.69 5.89
N PRO A 194 -3.83 22.97 5.81
CA PRO A 194 -3.25 23.91 4.85
C PRO A 194 -1.72 23.94 4.92
N VAL A 195 -1.13 23.87 6.12
CA VAL A 195 0.34 23.87 6.31
C VAL A 195 1.01 22.69 5.59
N TYR A 196 0.41 21.51 5.66
CA TYR A 196 0.95 20.31 5.01
C TYR A 196 0.66 20.30 3.50
N TYR A 197 -0.45 20.91 3.08
CA TYR A 197 -0.71 21.15 1.68
C TYR A 197 0.31 22.12 1.06
N GLU A 198 0.65 23.21 1.75
CA GLU A 198 1.69 24.15 1.28
C GLU A 198 3.06 23.47 1.19
N TYR A 199 3.41 22.62 2.16
CA TYR A 199 4.64 21.81 2.12
C TYR A 199 4.79 21.02 0.81
N ILE A 200 3.73 20.34 0.36
CA ILE A 200 3.78 19.57 -0.89
C ILE A 200 3.70 20.45 -2.14
N ARG A 201 2.93 21.55 -2.08
CA ARG A 201 2.77 22.49 -3.18
C ARG A 201 4.09 23.19 -3.49
N ASP A 202 4.78 23.69 -2.46
CA ASP A 202 5.99 24.49 -2.57
C ASP A 202 7.20 23.65 -3.01
N ARG A 203 7.15 22.32 -2.79
CA ARG A 203 8.10 21.34 -3.33
C ARG A 203 7.76 20.86 -4.74
N HIS A 204 6.68 21.37 -5.33
CA HIS A 204 6.19 20.97 -6.66
C HIS A 204 5.88 19.47 -6.80
N ILE A 205 5.45 18.83 -5.72
CA ILE A 205 5.00 17.42 -5.74
C ILE A 205 3.79 17.27 -6.65
N HIS A 206 3.76 16.18 -7.42
CA HIS A 206 2.61 15.82 -8.23
C HIS A 206 1.45 15.46 -7.32
N ARG A 207 0.33 16.15 -7.46
CA ARG A 207 -0.80 16.01 -6.54
C ARG A 207 -2.12 15.98 -7.30
N ILE A 208 -2.96 14.99 -7.03
CA ILE A 208 -4.31 14.88 -7.57
C ILE A 208 -5.27 14.60 -6.41
N SER A 209 -6.06 15.59 -6.02
CA SER A 209 -7.07 15.41 -4.97
C SER A 209 -8.26 14.59 -5.46
N LEU A 210 -9.07 14.06 -4.54
CA LEU A 210 -10.31 13.37 -4.90
C LEU A 210 -11.29 14.29 -5.64
N GLU A 211 -11.34 15.57 -5.27
CA GLU A 211 -12.15 16.58 -5.96
C GLU A 211 -11.69 16.74 -7.40
N LEU A 212 -10.37 16.84 -7.64
CA LEU A 212 -9.80 16.94 -8.98
C LEU A 212 -10.09 15.66 -9.80
N LEU A 213 -9.92 14.47 -9.20
CA LEU A 213 -10.26 13.19 -9.85
C LEU A 213 -11.72 13.17 -10.34
N ARG A 214 -12.66 13.65 -9.52
CA ARG A 214 -14.09 13.67 -9.83
C ARG A 214 -14.52 14.81 -10.75
N SER A 215 -13.72 15.87 -10.83
CA SER A 215 -14.03 17.01 -11.68
C SER A 215 -14.07 16.62 -13.16
N ARG A 216 -15.00 17.26 -13.88
CA ARG A 216 -15.17 17.14 -15.33
C ARG A 216 -14.94 18.47 -16.05
N ALA A 217 -14.43 19.48 -15.35
CA ALA A 217 -14.04 20.72 -15.99
C ALA A 217 -12.85 20.48 -16.93
N ASP A 218 -12.83 21.12 -18.09
CA ASP A 218 -11.81 20.85 -19.13
C ASP A 218 -10.39 21.10 -18.61
N ALA A 219 -10.15 22.21 -17.90
CA ALA A 219 -8.86 22.53 -17.30
C ALA A 219 -8.39 21.47 -16.28
N ASP A 220 -9.32 20.87 -15.53
CA ASP A 220 -9.03 19.83 -14.56
C ASP A 220 -8.70 18.49 -15.26
N VAL A 221 -9.36 18.21 -16.39
CA VAL A 221 -9.06 17.04 -17.23
C VAL A 221 -7.67 17.17 -17.83
N GLU A 222 -7.33 18.33 -18.41
CA GLU A 222 -6.01 18.61 -18.97
C GLU A 222 -4.90 18.47 -17.91
N LEU A 223 -5.12 18.98 -16.69
CA LEU A 223 -4.17 18.84 -15.59
C LEU A 223 -3.96 17.38 -15.19
N LYS A 224 -5.04 16.59 -15.10
CA LYS A 224 -4.96 15.15 -14.80
C LYS A 224 -4.19 14.38 -15.87
N ASP A 225 -4.48 14.65 -17.14
CA ASP A 225 -3.81 13.99 -18.25
C ASP A 225 -2.32 14.36 -18.29
N MET A 226 -1.96 15.61 -18.01
CA MET A 226 -0.56 16.03 -17.89
C MET A 226 0.20 15.26 -16.80
N ILE A 227 -0.37 15.16 -15.60
CA ILE A 227 0.25 14.44 -14.48
C ILE A 227 0.35 12.94 -14.81
N ARG A 228 -0.69 12.38 -15.45
CA ARG A 228 -0.72 10.99 -15.90
C ARG A 228 0.36 10.68 -16.93
N GLU A 229 0.50 11.51 -17.96
CA GLU A 229 1.54 11.31 -18.99
C GLU A 229 2.94 11.42 -18.37
N LYS A 230 3.13 12.34 -17.41
CA LYS A 230 4.39 12.42 -16.67
C LYS A 230 4.66 11.15 -15.84
N PHE A 231 3.63 10.62 -15.18
CA PHE A 231 3.73 9.36 -14.44
C PHE A 231 4.08 8.18 -15.36
N ILE A 232 3.42 8.07 -16.53
CA ILE A 232 3.72 7.04 -17.54
C ILE A 232 5.17 7.17 -18.02
N GLY A 233 5.61 8.40 -18.31
CA GLY A 233 6.99 8.67 -18.69
C GLY A 233 8.00 8.20 -17.63
N HIS A 234 7.81 8.60 -16.37
CA HIS A 234 8.69 8.20 -15.27
C HIS A 234 8.67 6.67 -15.03
N SER A 235 7.48 6.07 -14.92
CA SER A 235 7.30 4.64 -14.61
C SER A 235 7.81 3.71 -15.71
N SER A 236 8.03 4.21 -16.93
CA SER A 236 8.61 3.44 -18.03
C SER A 236 10.07 3.07 -17.81
N SER A 237 10.80 3.88 -17.01
CA SER A 237 12.25 3.75 -16.81
C SER A 237 12.66 3.63 -15.34
N LEU A 238 11.74 3.85 -14.40
CA LEU A 238 12.02 3.89 -12.96
C LEU A 238 11.26 2.80 -12.22
N ASN A 239 11.83 2.37 -11.08
CA ASN A 239 11.16 1.43 -10.19
C ASN A 239 9.98 2.10 -9.50
N THR A 240 8.86 1.40 -9.33
CA THR A 240 7.64 2.02 -8.78
C THR A 240 7.25 1.40 -7.45
N PHE A 241 7.07 2.26 -6.44
CA PHE A 241 6.45 1.97 -5.16
C PHE A 241 5.03 2.55 -5.13
N PHE A 242 4.04 1.72 -4.80
CA PHE A 242 2.67 2.14 -4.55
C PHE A 242 2.31 1.92 -3.08
N GLY A 243 2.21 3.02 -2.33
CA GLY A 243 1.53 3.07 -1.05
C GLY A 243 0.03 3.21 -1.29
N PHE A 244 -0.76 2.31 -0.73
CA PHE A 244 -2.22 2.34 -0.81
C PHE A 244 -2.77 2.29 0.62
N ASP A 245 -3.33 3.40 1.08
CA ASP A 245 -4.08 3.47 2.33
C ASP A 245 -5.55 3.12 2.07
N MET A 246 -6.13 2.34 2.97
CA MET A 246 -7.53 1.93 2.84
C MET A 246 -8.52 3.04 3.14
N ASP A 247 -8.12 4.09 3.85
CA ASP A 247 -8.99 5.21 4.17
C ASP A 247 -9.37 6.06 2.94
N VAL A 248 -8.65 5.90 1.82
CA VAL A 248 -8.99 6.52 0.52
C VAL A 248 -10.26 5.91 -0.08
N VAL A 249 -10.57 4.67 0.30
CA VAL A 249 -11.81 3.99 -0.09
C VAL A 249 -12.94 4.50 0.80
N ARG A 250 -14.14 4.65 0.21
CA ARG A 250 -15.30 5.12 0.96
C ARG A 250 -15.56 4.19 2.14
N ALA A 251 -15.85 4.76 3.32
CA ALA A 251 -16.13 3.99 4.52
C ALA A 251 -17.29 2.97 4.39
N ALA A 252 -18.21 3.18 3.44
CA ALA A 252 -19.27 2.21 3.14
C ALA A 252 -18.75 0.90 2.51
N ASP A 253 -17.62 0.98 1.80
CA ASP A 253 -16.99 -0.14 1.10
C ASP A 253 -15.77 -0.69 1.86
N ALA A 254 -15.07 0.16 2.61
CA ALA A 254 -13.97 -0.18 3.49
C ALA A 254 -14.20 0.39 4.91
N PRO A 255 -15.15 -0.15 5.68
CA PRO A 255 -15.36 0.28 7.05
C PRO A 255 -14.17 -0.16 7.92
N GLU A 256 -13.63 0.75 8.72
CA GLU A 256 -12.69 0.37 9.78
C GLU A 256 -13.40 -0.53 10.81
N PRO A 257 -12.79 -1.65 11.25
CA PRO A 257 -13.37 -2.53 12.25
C PRO A 257 -13.70 -1.76 13.54
N GLN A 258 -14.98 -1.71 13.91
CA GLN A 258 -15.43 -1.21 15.21
C GLN A 258 -15.28 -2.30 16.25
N HIS A 259 -14.10 -2.47 16.85
CA HIS A 259 -13.97 -3.31 18.03
C HIS A 259 -13.88 -2.47 19.31
N HIS A 260 -14.95 -2.60 20.13
CA HIS A 260 -15.14 -2.13 21.51
C HIS A 260 -15.59 -0.67 21.71
N LEU A 261 -16.85 -0.40 21.35
CA LEU A 261 -17.74 0.38 22.23
C LEU A 261 -18.86 -0.55 22.70
N LEU A 262 -19.09 -0.53 24.01
CA LEU A 262 -19.96 -1.42 24.76
C LEU A 262 -21.45 -1.24 24.43
N SER A 263 -22.16 -2.37 24.46
CA SER A 263 -23.58 -2.61 24.78
C SER A 263 -24.68 -1.94 23.94
N ASP A 264 -25.56 -2.82 23.47
CA ASP A 264 -26.93 -2.60 22.99
C ASP A 264 -27.70 -1.50 23.75
N SER A 265 -28.10 -0.45 23.03
CA SER A 265 -29.48 0.08 23.03
C SER A 265 -29.58 1.31 22.12
N GLU A 266 -30.09 1.10 20.91
CA GLU A 266 -31.10 1.91 20.21
C GLU A 266 -30.91 1.85 18.68
N PRO A 267 -31.94 1.46 17.91
CA PRO A 267 -31.87 1.36 16.46
C PRO A 267 -32.34 2.66 15.82
N ALA A 268 -31.51 3.36 15.03
CA ALA A 268 -32.03 4.29 14.03
C ALA A 268 -31.02 4.69 12.94
N ASN A 269 -31.32 4.21 11.73
CA ASN A 269 -31.18 4.91 10.46
C ASN A 269 -29.78 5.27 9.91
N LEU A 270 -29.11 4.28 9.32
CA LEU A 270 -28.22 4.50 8.17
C LEU A 270 -28.40 3.37 7.14
N SER A 271 -29.62 3.20 6.62
CA SER A 271 -29.92 2.33 5.49
C SER A 271 -30.53 3.14 4.33
N ARG A 272 -29.68 3.89 3.63
CA ARG A 272 -29.93 4.31 2.24
C ARG A 272 -28.55 4.55 1.63
N TRP A 273 -28.41 4.16 0.36
CA TRP A 273 -27.16 4.08 -0.40
C TRP A 273 -26.41 2.74 -0.28
N SER A 274 -27.16 1.64 -0.42
CA SER A 274 -26.61 0.44 -1.04
C SER A 274 -26.76 0.59 -2.55
N SER A 275 -25.67 0.42 -3.30
CA SER A 275 -25.58 -0.54 -4.41
C SER A 275 -24.37 -0.29 -5.30
N THR A 276 -23.70 -1.42 -5.59
CA THR A 276 -22.78 -1.72 -6.71
C THR A 276 -21.26 -1.55 -6.54
N GLN A 277 -20.62 -2.73 -6.39
CA GLN A 277 -19.29 -3.18 -6.92
C GLN A 277 -18.06 -3.28 -5.98
N HIS A 278 -17.93 -4.47 -5.34
CA HIS A 278 -16.82 -5.45 -5.32
C HIS A 278 -15.31 -5.03 -5.29
N ARG A 279 -14.74 -5.15 -4.08
CA ARG A 279 -13.51 -5.84 -3.58
C ARG A 279 -12.03 -5.44 -3.97
N TRP A 280 -11.23 -5.38 -2.86
CA TRP A 280 -9.79 -5.69 -2.58
C TRP A 280 -8.72 -4.57 -2.62
N PRO A 281 -7.81 -4.50 -1.61
CA PRO A 281 -6.52 -3.81 -1.69
C PRO A 281 -5.29 -4.73 -1.68
N ILE A 282 -4.28 -4.39 -2.47
CA ILE A 282 -2.93 -4.99 -2.51
C ILE A 282 -1.95 -3.83 -2.77
N ARG A 283 -0.90 -3.67 -1.96
CA ARG A 283 0.25 -2.80 -2.27
C ARG A 283 1.19 -3.55 -3.21
N VAL A 284 1.63 -2.91 -4.30
CA VAL A 284 2.45 -3.57 -5.34
C VAL A 284 3.67 -2.72 -5.63
N SER A 285 4.88 -3.22 -5.37
CA SER A 285 6.07 -2.70 -6.05
C SER A 285 6.22 -3.41 -7.41
N SER A 286 6.28 -2.66 -8.51
CA SER A 286 6.42 -3.28 -9.84
C SER A 286 7.26 -2.48 -10.82
N ASN A 287 8.04 -3.20 -11.63
CA ASN A 287 8.51 -2.74 -12.93
C ASN A 287 7.48 -3.16 -13.98
N LEU A 288 6.65 -2.20 -14.40
CA LEU A 288 5.73 -2.24 -15.53
C LEU A 288 4.50 -3.18 -15.39
N LEU A 289 3.34 -2.58 -15.06
CA LEU A 289 2.04 -2.96 -15.65
C LEU A 289 2.17 -2.73 -17.17
N ARG A 290 2.67 -3.73 -17.88
CA ARG A 290 3.31 -3.72 -19.22
C ARG A 290 2.64 -3.01 -20.42
N SER A 291 1.57 -2.21 -20.29
CA SER A 291 0.90 -1.61 -21.45
C SER A 291 -0.19 -0.57 -21.12
N ILE A 292 0.16 0.64 -20.66
CA ILE A 292 -0.74 1.78 -20.85
C ILE A 292 -0.37 2.34 -22.24
N PRO A 293 -1.19 2.22 -23.31
CA PRO A 293 -2.64 2.50 -23.39
C PRO A 293 -3.43 1.45 -24.24
N ASN A 294 -4.77 1.39 -24.32
CA ASN A 294 -5.80 2.38 -24.68
C ASN A 294 -7.13 2.02 -24.00
N THR A 295 -8.01 3.00 -23.77
CA THR A 295 -9.38 2.86 -23.23
C THR A 295 -9.53 2.35 -21.78
N MET A 296 -9.37 3.22 -20.77
CA MET A 296 -10.23 3.11 -19.57
C MET A 296 -10.33 4.36 -18.67
N TRP A 297 -10.18 5.54 -19.26
CA TRP A 297 -10.80 6.76 -18.69
C TRP A 297 -11.51 7.49 -19.83
N THR A 298 -12.53 6.84 -20.39
CA THR A 298 -13.44 7.49 -21.35
C THR A 298 -14.88 7.25 -20.94
N THR A 299 -15.52 8.39 -20.71
CA THR A 299 -16.94 8.68 -20.54
C THR A 299 -17.84 8.03 -21.60
N ALA A 300 -19.09 7.72 -21.19
CA ALA A 300 -20.36 7.84 -21.94
C ALA A 300 -21.07 6.60 -22.58
N ARG A 301 -22.25 6.31 -22.00
CA ARG A 301 -23.63 6.14 -22.57
C ARG A 301 -24.27 4.75 -22.84
N ARG A 302 -25.53 4.68 -22.32
CA ARG A 302 -26.77 3.91 -22.66
C ARG A 302 -26.73 2.39 -22.51
N VAL A 303 -27.73 1.71 -21.93
CA VAL A 303 -29.18 1.98 -21.78
C VAL A 303 -29.59 2.03 -20.31
#